data_AF-A0A1Y1QIC7-F1
#
_entry.id   AF-A0A1Y1QIC7-F1
#
_cell.length_a   1.000
_cell.length_b   1.000
_cell.length_c   1.000
_cell.angle_alpha   90.00
_cell.angle_beta   90.00
_cell.angle_gamma   90.00
#
_symmetry.space_group_name_H-M   'P 1'
#
loop_
_entity.id
_entity.type
_entity.pdbx_description
1 polymer ?
#
loop_
_entity_poly.entity_id
_entity_poly.type
_entity_poly.pdbx_seq_one_letter_code
_entity_poly.pdbx_strand_id
1 'polypeptide(L)'
;MKPAHRHALSLKLDQLWYEGWVKFDRWELLAFFERQRVTNAVWSQINEMWADRHSENDVVEELAYVTVRSEENVTTPHAFLLINKSQLHDIE
;
A
#
# COMPACT_ATOMS: atom_id res chain seq x y z
N MET A 1 7.21 -5.86 13.01
CA MET A 1 7.65 -6.06 11.61
C MET A 1 9.11 -6.47 11.58
N LYS A 2 9.38 -7.68 11.08
CA LYS A 2 10.74 -8.22 10.89
C LYS A 2 11.52 -7.44 9.82
N PRO A 3 12.86 -7.40 9.88
CA PRO A 3 13.69 -6.71 8.88
C PRO A 3 13.40 -7.12 7.44
N ALA A 4 13.23 -8.42 7.19
CA ALA A 4 12.91 -8.95 5.86
C ALA A 4 11.57 -8.43 5.32
N HIS A 5 10.56 -8.32 6.18
CA HIS A 5 9.24 -7.79 5.80
C HIS A 5 9.29 -6.29 5.56
N ARG A 6 10.05 -5.55 6.38
CA ARG A 6 10.28 -4.12 6.16
C ARG A 6 10.96 -3.88 4.82
N HIS A 7 11.95 -4.70 4.46
CA HIS A 7 12.62 -4.63 3.16
C HIS A 7 11.67 -4.97 2.01
N ALA A 8 10.85 -6.02 2.13
CA ALA A 8 9.86 -6.38 1.10
C ALA A 8 8.81 -5.27 0.88
N LEU A 9 8.29 -4.69 1.96
CA LEU A 9 7.40 -3.53 1.88
C LEU A 9 8.10 -2.32 1.23
N SER A 10 9.37 -2.11 1.55
CA SER A 10 10.19 -1.08 0.93
C SER A 10 10.32 -1.29 -0.58
N LEU A 11 10.57 -2.51 -1.08
CA LEU A 11 10.59 -2.78 -2.52
C LEU A 11 9.24 -2.49 -3.20
N LYS A 12 8.11 -2.81 -2.54
CA LYS A 12 6.76 -2.50 -3.06
C LYS A 12 6.50 -1.00 -3.16
N LEU A 13 6.97 -0.22 -2.18
CA LEU A 13 6.86 1.24 -2.22
C LEU A 13 7.79 1.84 -3.27
N ASP A 14 8.94 1.23 -3.56
CA ASP A 14 9.78 1.67 -4.69
C ASP A 14 9.07 1.39 -6.02
N GLN A 15 8.43 0.22 -6.14
CA GLN A 15 7.58 -0.10 -7.29
C GLN A 15 6.46 0.94 -7.46
N LEU A 16 5.77 1.31 -6.37
CA LEU A 16 4.74 2.35 -6.37
C LEU A 16 5.25 3.71 -6.87
N TRP A 17 6.49 4.09 -6.54
CA TRP A 17 7.09 5.34 -7.02
C TRP A 17 7.28 5.34 -8.54
N TYR A 18 7.78 4.24 -9.11
CA TYR A 18 8.09 4.17 -10.53
C TYR A 18 6.88 3.81 -11.41
N GLU A 19 5.96 3.00 -10.91
CA GLU A 19 4.82 2.48 -11.68
C GLU A 19 3.51 3.22 -11.38
N GLY A 20 3.47 4.07 -10.34
CA GLY A 20 2.27 4.82 -9.94
C GLY A 20 1.27 4.04 -9.10
N TRP A 21 1.36 2.71 -9.14
CA TRP A 21 0.51 1.82 -8.37
C TRP A 21 1.28 0.56 -7.97
N VAL A 22 0.79 -0.12 -6.95
CA VAL A 22 1.30 -1.43 -6.57
C VAL A 22 0.18 -2.28 -5.98
N LYS A 23 0.20 -3.58 -6.29
CA LYS A 23 -0.71 -4.55 -5.69
C LYS A 23 -0.11 -5.18 -4.44
N PHE A 24 -0.90 -5.22 -3.38
CA PHE A 24 -0.67 -6.04 -2.19
C PHE A 24 -1.74 -7.14 -2.11
N ASP A 25 -1.32 -8.40 -2.16
CA ASP A 25 -2.21 -9.47 -1.76
C ASP A 25 -2.49 -9.39 -0.25
N ARG A 26 -3.68 -9.80 0.17
CA ARG A 26 -4.06 -9.72 1.59
C ARG A 26 -3.07 -10.45 2.50
N TRP A 27 -2.59 -11.62 2.09
CA TRP A 27 -1.66 -12.41 2.88
C TRP A 27 -0.31 -11.70 3.06
N GLU A 28 0.15 -10.92 2.06
CA GLU A 28 1.40 -10.15 2.14
C GLU A 28 1.30 -9.13 3.29
N LEU A 29 0.22 -8.35 3.34
CA LEU A 29 0.02 -7.36 4.41
C LEU A 29 -0.10 -8.00 5.79
N LEU A 30 -0.83 -9.12 5.89
CA LEU A 30 -0.93 -9.82 7.17
C LEU A 30 0.43 -10.33 7.65
N ALA A 31 1.25 -10.84 6.73
CA ALA A 31 2.61 -11.29 7.04
C ALA A 31 3.52 -10.11 7.42
N PHE A 32 3.50 -9.01 6.66
CA PHE A 32 4.37 -7.86 6.91
C PHE A 32 4.14 -7.24 8.27
N PHE A 33 2.87 -7.04 8.62
CA PHE A 33 2.47 -6.38 9.86
C PHE A 33 2.27 -7.36 11.03
N GLU A 34 2.44 -8.66 10.81
CA GLU A 34 2.30 -9.72 11.82
C GLU A 34 0.92 -9.66 12.51
N ARG A 35 -0.14 -9.49 11.70
CA ARG A 35 -1.52 -9.27 12.15
C ARG A 35 -2.49 -10.30 11.58
N GLN A 36 -3.64 -10.45 12.24
CA GLN A 36 -4.75 -11.29 11.74
C GLN A 36 -5.68 -10.55 10.78
N ARG A 37 -5.67 -9.21 10.80
CA ARG A 37 -6.53 -8.35 9.96
C ARG A 37 -5.76 -7.13 9.47
N VAL A 38 -6.08 -6.69 8.26
CA VAL A 38 -5.66 -5.40 7.71
C VAL A 38 -6.60 -4.33 8.27
N THR A 39 -6.05 -3.35 8.99
CA THR A 39 -6.80 -2.28 9.67
C THR A 39 -6.25 -0.91 9.26
N ASN A 40 -6.92 0.18 9.65
CA ASN A 40 -6.43 1.54 9.38
C ASN A 40 -5.01 1.79 9.91
N ALA A 41 -4.60 1.11 10.98
CA ALA A 41 -3.24 1.21 11.51
C ALA A 41 -2.18 0.61 10.57
N VAL A 42 -2.54 -0.35 9.71
CA VAL A 42 -1.66 -0.86 8.66
C VAL A 42 -1.44 0.21 7.61
N TRP A 43 -2.51 0.88 7.17
CA TRP A 43 -2.44 1.96 6.18
C TRP A 43 -1.68 3.18 6.71
N SER A 44 -1.87 3.56 7.98
CA SER A 44 -1.10 4.64 8.62
C SER A 44 0.40 4.38 8.53
N GLN A 45 0.84 3.17 8.89
CA GLN A 45 2.26 2.81 8.83
C GLN A 45 2.81 2.78 7.40
N ILE A 46 2.02 2.36 6.41
CA ILE A 46 2.44 2.41 5.00
C ILE A 46 2.60 3.87 4.55
N ASN A 47 1.66 4.75 4.90
CA ASN A 47 1.73 6.18 4.61
C ASN A 47 2.90 6.86 5.32
N GLU A 48 3.17 6.51 6.58
CA GLU A 48 4.35 6.99 7.32
C GLU A 48 5.65 6.57 6.61
N MET A 49 5.78 5.29 6.23
CA MET A 49 6.96 4.81 5.50
C MET A 49 7.12 5.45 4.11
N TRP A 50 6.01 5.75 3.45
CA TRP A 50 5.99 6.48 2.18
C TRP A 50 6.44 7.93 2.37
N ALA A 51 5.88 8.63 3.36
CA ALA A 51 6.24 9.99 3.71
C ALA A 51 7.72 10.11 4.13
N ASP A 52 8.21 9.21 4.97
CA ASP A 52 9.61 9.19 5.40
C ASP A 52 10.58 9.12 4.21
N ARG A 53 10.23 8.32 3.20
CA ARG A 53 11.07 8.13 1.99
C ARG A 53 11.09 9.31 1.04
N HIS A 54 10.00 10.05 0.97
CA HIS A 54 9.84 11.14 0.00
C HIS A 54 9.76 12.52 0.68
N SER A 55 10.08 12.58 1.97
CA SER A 55 10.08 13.79 2.80
C SER A 55 10.93 14.94 2.25
N GLU A 56 11.92 14.64 1.39
CA GLU A 56 12.76 15.63 0.72
C GLU A 56 12.09 16.30 -0.51
N ASN A 57 10.99 15.77 -1.03
CA ASN A 57 10.37 16.25 -2.28
C ASN A 57 9.23 17.27 -2.10
N ASP A 58 9.03 17.83 -0.89
CA ASP A 58 8.05 18.88 -0.51
C ASP A 58 6.56 18.59 -0.81
N VAL A 59 6.22 17.61 -1.65
CA VAL A 59 4.85 17.20 -1.97
C VAL A 59 4.78 15.68 -2.02
N VAL A 60 4.73 15.05 -0.85
CA VAL A 60 4.32 13.64 -0.78
C VAL A 60 2.80 13.60 -0.80
N GLU A 61 2.22 13.28 -1.95
CA GLU A 61 0.78 13.06 -2.02
C GLU A 61 0.38 11.82 -1.21
N GLU A 62 -0.77 11.91 -0.55
CA GLU A 62 -1.35 10.78 0.16
C GLU A 62 -1.66 9.63 -0.79
N LEU A 63 -1.33 8.41 -0.37
CA LEU A 63 -1.67 7.22 -1.14
C LEU A 63 -3.18 6.95 -1.09
N ALA A 64 -3.77 6.66 -2.25
CA ALA A 64 -5.09 6.07 -2.34
C ALA A 64 -4.98 4.55 -2.26
N TYR A 65 -6.00 3.89 -1.70
CA TYR A 65 -6.09 2.43 -1.74
C TYR A 65 -7.46 1.97 -2.24
N VAL A 66 -7.45 0.95 -3.10
CA VAL A 66 -8.65 0.32 -3.66
C VAL A 66 -8.69 -1.14 -3.22
N THR A 67 -9.82 -1.59 -2.69
CA THR A 67 -9.99 -3.00 -2.31
C THR A 67 -10.39 -3.84 -3.52
N VAL A 68 -9.61 -4.87 -3.83
CA VAL A 68 -9.92 -5.83 -4.89
C VAL A 68 -10.73 -6.99 -4.31
N ARG A 69 -11.95 -7.15 -4.81
CA ARG A 69 -12.92 -8.20 -4.41
C ARG A 69 -13.37 -8.94 -5.67
N SER A 70 -13.73 -10.22 -5.54
CA SER A 70 -14.32 -10.95 -6.69
C SER A 70 -15.76 -10.54 -6.97
N GLU A 71 -16.50 -10.15 -5.93
CA GLU A 71 -17.91 -9.75 -6.00
C GLU A 71 -18.18 -8.69 -4.94
N GLU A 72 -19.23 -7.87 -5.13
CA GLU A 72 -19.58 -6.76 -4.21
C GLU A 72 -19.81 -7.22 -2.76
N ASN A 73 -20.37 -8.41 -2.56
CA ASN A 73 -20.78 -8.91 -1.24
C ASN A 73 -19.67 -9.64 -0.48
N VAL A 74 -18.46 -9.76 -1.04
CA VAL A 74 -17.36 -10.44 -0.35
C VAL A 74 -16.82 -9.56 0.75
N THR A 75 -16.95 -9.99 2.00
CA THR A 75 -16.48 -9.24 3.19
C THR A 75 -14.96 -9.19 3.30
N THR A 76 -14.26 -10.21 2.79
CA THR A 76 -12.80 -10.32 2.88
C THR A 76 -12.15 -10.02 1.53
N PRO A 77 -11.50 -8.87 1.35
CA PRO A 77 -10.84 -8.54 0.09
C PRO A 77 -9.69 -9.51 -0.22
N HIS A 78 -9.48 -9.79 -1.52
CA HIS A 78 -8.40 -10.65 -1.99
C HIS A 78 -7.06 -9.90 -2.00
N ALA A 79 -7.11 -8.65 -2.44
CA ALA A 79 -5.94 -7.79 -2.56
C ALA A 79 -6.33 -6.32 -2.38
N PHE A 80 -5.31 -5.48 -2.33
CA PHE A 80 -5.40 -4.04 -2.23
C PHE A 80 -4.48 -3.43 -3.28
N LEU A 81 -5.00 -2.47 -4.03
CA LEU A 81 -4.19 -1.64 -4.93
C LEU A 81 -3.85 -0.36 -4.18
N LEU A 82 -2.57 -0.06 -4.06
CA LEU A 82 -2.09 1.25 -3.62
C LEU A 82 -1.80 2.07 -4.87
N ILE A 83 -2.23 3.33 -4.86
CA ILE A 83 -2.09 4.24 -6.01
C ILE A 83 -1.56 5.57 -5.50
N ASN A 84 -0.57 6.11 -6.20
CA ASN A 84 -0.11 7.47 -6.00
C ASN A 84 -1.14 8.44 -6.60
N LYS A 85 -1.70 9.35 -5.79
CA LYS A 85 -2.75 10.28 -6.24
C LYS A 85 -2.30 11.18 -7.40
N SER A 86 -1.00 11.45 -7.53
CA SER A 86 -0.48 12.25 -8.64
C SER A 86 -0.58 11.55 -9.99
N GLN A 87 -0.83 10.23 -10.01
CA GLN A 87 -0.95 9.42 -11.21
C GLN A 87 -2.37 8.86 -11.40
N LEU A 88 -3.34 9.29 -10.58
CA LEU A 88 -4.72 8.82 -10.68
C LEU A 88 -5.39 9.26 -12.00
N HIS A 89 -4.87 10.31 -12.63
CA HIS A 89 -5.32 10.84 -13.93
C HIS A 89 -5.26 9.83 -15.08
N ASP A 90 -4.36 8.83 -15.01
CA ASP A 90 -4.22 7.80 -16.04
C ASP A 90 -5.25 6.65 -15.89
N ILE A 91 -6.04 6.67 -14.82
CA ILE A 91 -7.00 5.60 -14.47
C ILE A 91 -8.46 6.06 -14.68
N GLU A 92 -8.72 7.36 -14.87
CA GLU A 92 -10.06 7.94 -15.09
C GLU A 92 -10.58 7.78 -16.53
#